data_AF-A0A3N4MC48-F1
#
_entry.id   AF-A0A3N4MC48-F1
#
_cell.length_a   1.000
_cell.length_b   1.000
_cell.length_c   1.000
_cell.angle_alpha   90.00
_cell.angle_beta   90.00
_cell.angle_gamma   90.00
#
_symmetry.space_group_name_H-M   'P 1'
#
loop_
_entity.id
_entity.type
_entity.pdbx_description
1 polymer ?
#
loop_
_entity_poly.entity_id
_entity_poly.type
_entity_poly.pdbx_seq_one_letter_code
_entity_poly.pdbx_strand_id
1 'polypeptide(L)' 'MKLSQDLSISFWKRNGRTNPDGKATIMVRIVINQERDGFSLGYQVEPHKFDTKC' A
#
# COMPACT_ATOMS: atom_id res chain seq x y z
N MET A 1 19.02 24.00 -4.94
CA MET A 1 17.63 24.21 -5.39
C MET A 1 16.72 23.53 -4.38
N LYS A 2 15.87 24.27 -3.66
CA LYS A 2 15.07 23.74 -2.54
C LYS A 2 13.75 23.20 -3.09
N LEU A 3 13.64 21.88 -3.26
CA LEU A 3 12.39 21.22 -3.64
C LEU A 3 11.54 21.06 -2.37
N SER A 4 10.69 22.05 -2.07
CA SER A 4 9.82 22.05 -0.87
C SER A 4 8.47 21.35 -1.13
N GLN A 5 8.51 20.21 -1.81
CA GLN A 5 7.31 19.42 -2.05
C GLN A 5 7.22 18.34 -0.98
N ASP A 6 6.13 18.35 -0.22
CA ASP A 6 5.84 17.30 0.76
C ASP A 6 5.52 16.01 -0.02
N LEU A 7 6.53 15.13 -0.08
CA LEU A 7 6.42 13.78 -0.64
C LEU A 7 6.13 12.79 0.49
N SER A 8 5.07 12.02 0.35
CA SER A 8 4.86 10.83 1.18
C SER A 8 4.59 9.60 0.32
N ILE A 9 5.20 8.48 0.71
CA ILE A 9 5.00 7.17 0.10
C ILE A 9 4.47 6.25 1.20
N SER A 10 3.35 5.57 0.92
CA SER A 10 2.75 4.63 1.86
C SER A 10 2.41 3.31 1.18
N PHE A 11 2.56 2.23 1.95
CA PHE A 11 2.27 0.87 1.54
C PHE A 11 1.13 0.33 2.40
N TRP A 12 0.15 -0.32 1.80
CA TRP A 12 -0.89 -1.02 2.57
C TRP A 12 -1.34 -2.29 1.86
N LYS A 13 -1.85 -3.24 2.66
CA LYS A 13 -2.50 -4.45 2.17
C LYS A 13 -3.93 -4.12 1.77
N ARG A 14 -4.33 -4.48 0.55
CA ARG A 14 -5.73 -4.45 0.12
C ARG A 14 -6.36 -5.81 0.42
N ASN A 15 -7.00 -5.93 1.57
CA ASN A 15 -7.77 -7.12 1.92
C ASN A 15 -9.09 -7.11 1.13
N GLY A 16 -9.34 -8.16 0.33
CA GLY A 16 -10.64 -8.37 -0.29
C GLY A 16 -11.64 -8.82 0.77
N ARG A 17 -12.83 -8.19 0.85
CA ARG A 17 -13.88 -8.56 1.82
C ARG A 17 -14.36 -10.01 1.67
N THR A 18 -14.13 -10.63 0.52
CA THR A 18 -14.63 -11.96 0.14
C THR A 18 -13.63 -13.10 0.31
N ASN A 19 -12.38 -12.84 0.68
CA ASN A 19 -11.40 -13.92 0.84
C ASN A 19 -10.41 -13.62 1.99
N PRO A 20 -10.78 -13.91 3.25
CA PRO A 20 -9.90 -13.68 4.40
C PRO A 20 -8.62 -14.52 4.37
N ASP A 21 -8.65 -15.68 3.72
CA ASP A 21 -7.47 -16.55 3.49
C ASP A 21 -6.81 -16.30 2.13
N GLY A 22 -7.39 -15.40 1.32
CA GLY A 22 -6.89 -15.05 0.00
C GLY A 22 -5.63 -14.21 0.09
N LYS A 23 -4.73 -14.40 -0.87
CA LYS A 23 -3.54 -13.54 -0.97
C LYS A 23 -3.98 -12.07 -1.10
N ALA A 24 -3.35 -11.17 -0.33
CA ALA A 24 -3.59 -9.74 -0.39
C ALA A 24 -2.67 -9.07 -1.41
N THR A 25 -3.20 -8.10 -2.15
CA THR A 25 -2.39 -7.24 -3.02
C THR A 25 -1.76 -6.13 -2.20
N ILE A 26 -0.46 -5.88 -2.39
CA ILE A 26 0.19 -4.69 -1.84
C ILE A 26 -0.08 -3.50 -2.76
N MET A 27 -0.60 -2.44 -2.17
CA MET A 27 -0.86 -1.17 -2.83
C MET A 27 0.19 -0.14 -2.42
N VAL A 28 0.57 0.71 -3.36
CA VAL A 28 1.40 1.90 -3.13
C VAL A 28 0.57 3.14 -3.35
N ARG A 29 0.85 4.17 -2.54
CA ARG A 29 0.27 5.51 -2.67
C ARG A 29 1.39 6.50 -2.58
N ILE A 30 1.41 7.38 -3.57
CA ILE A 30 2.31 8.52 -3.65
C ILE A 30 1.46 9.75 -3.44
N VAL A 31 1.88 10.62 -2.52
CA VAL A 31 1.27 11.93 -2.31
C VAL A 31 2.33 13.00 -2.55
N ILE A 32 2.03 13.94 -3.44
CA ILE A 32 2.88 15.10 -3.74
C ILE A 32 1.97 16.33 -3.62
N ASN A 33 2.30 17.27 -2.75
CA ASN A 33 1.52 18.51 -2.57
C ASN A 33 0.01 18.25 -2.39
N GLN A 34 -0.35 17.25 -1.58
CA GLN A 34 -1.73 16.80 -1.33
C GLN A 34 -2.42 16.08 -2.50
N GLU A 35 -1.86 16.07 -3.70
CA GLU A 35 -2.34 15.21 -4.80
C GLU A 35 -1.93 13.77 -4.55
N ARG A 36 -2.88 12.85 -4.73
CA ARG A 36 -2.72 11.44 -4.41
C ARG A 36 -2.96 10.58 -5.65
N ASP A 37 -2.02 9.69 -5.92
CA ASP A 37 -2.23 8.56 -6.81
C ASP A 37 -1.85 7.24 -6.11
N GLY A 38 -2.41 6.13 -6.56
CA GLY A 38 -2.08 4.83 -6.03
C GLY A 38 -2.34 3.68 -6.98
N PHE A 39 -1.43 2.72 -6.98
CA PHE A 39 -1.44 1.58 -7.88
C PHE A 39 -1.08 0.28 -7.15
N SER A 40 -1.47 -0.84 -7.76
CA SER A 40 -1.09 -2.18 -7.32
C SER A 40 0.36 -2.46 -7.70
N LEU A 41 1.14 -3.08 -6.81
CA LEU A 41 2.48 -3.57 -7.17
C LEU A 41 2.45 -4.84 -8.03
N GLY A 42 1.27 -5.43 -8.27
CA GLY A 42 1.13 -6.69 -9.01
C GLY A 42 1.49 -7.93 -8.20
N TYR A 43 2.14 -7.77 -7.03
CA TYR A 43 2.45 -8.88 -6.13
C TYR A 43 1.30 -9.15 -5.16
N GLN A 44 1.07 -10.45 -4.94
CA GLN A 44 0.14 -10.96 -3.97
C GLN A 44 0.91 -11.63 -2.82
N VAL A 45 0.58 -11.27 -1.59
CA VAL A 45 1.23 -11.77 -0.38
C VAL A 45 0.25 -12.55 0.49
N GLU A 46 0.75 -13.49 1.28
CA GLU A 46 -0.05 -14.09 2.35
C GLU A 46 -0.24 -13.05 3.47
N PRO A 47 -1.49 -12.65 3.79
CA PRO A 47 -1.73 -11.52 4.71
C PRO A 47 -1.09 -11.70 6.08
N HIS A 48 -1.11 -12.93 6.60
CA HIS A 48 -0.62 -13.29 7.93
C HIS A 48 0.90 -13.13 8.10
N LYS A 49 1.69 -13.23 7.01
CA LYS A 49 3.14 -12.98 7.04
C LYS A 49 3.49 -11.49 7.22
N PHE A 50 2.51 -10.61 7.03
CA PHE A 50 2.65 -9.16 7.09
C PHE A 50 1.84 -8.53 8.23
N ASP A 51 1.01 -9.31 8.92
CA ASP A 51 0.39 -8.87 10.17
C ASP A 51 1.41 -8.99 11.28
N THR A 52 1.75 -7.86 11.92
CA THR A 52 2.71 -7.79 13.03
C THR A 52 2.14 -8.30 14.36
N LYS A 53 0.94 -8.89 14.35
CA LYS A 53 0.33 -9.50 15.53
C LYS A 53 0.81 -10.95 15.62
N CYS A 54 1.98 -11.14 16.22
CA CYS A 54 2.24 -12.33 17.03
C CYS A 54 1.49 -12.20 18.36
#